data_AF-A0A7T4QSL4-F1
#
_entry.id   AF-A0A7T4QSL4-F1
#
_cell.length_a   1.000
_cell.length_b   1.000
_cell.length_c   1.000
_cell.angle_alpha   90.00
_cell.angle_beta   90.00
_cell.angle_gamma   90.00
#
_symmetry.space_group_name_H-M   'P 1'
#
loop_
_entity.id
_entity.type
_entity.pdbx_description
1 polymer ?
#
loop_
_entity_poly.entity_id
_entity_poly.type
_entity_poly.pdbx_seq_one_letter_code
_entity_poly.pdbx_strand_id
1 'polypeptide(L)'
;MKYDTTIYLGMASPTADGQSIDVEVVIDGELIKKDSINNNPYKFNMIKRKLGIGFRKVEIISIKANVYSKETLLIFPNQFILMEFLPACEMNKEIIYPPRFHIANGFNPFYYE
;
A
#
# COMPACT_ATOMS: atom_id res chain seq x y z
N MET A 1 -9.14 16.60 14.66
CA MET A 1 -9.71 15.31 15.11
C MET A 1 -9.08 14.19 14.29
N LYS A 2 -8.69 13.07 14.92
CA LYS A 2 -8.10 11.90 14.23
C LYS A 2 -9.08 10.72 14.31
N TYR A 3 -9.12 9.90 13.26
CA TYR A 3 -10.00 8.75 13.10
C TYR A 3 -9.20 7.50 12.83
N ASP A 4 -9.71 6.36 13.27
CA ASP A 4 -9.11 5.08 12.94
C ASP A 4 -9.22 4.84 11.43
N THR A 5 -8.08 4.78 10.77
CA THR A 5 -7.91 4.47 9.36
C THR A 5 -7.21 3.12 9.27
N THR A 6 -7.76 2.21 8.49
CA THR A 6 -7.11 0.94 8.20
C THR A 6 -6.24 1.09 6.96
N ILE A 7 -5.00 0.66 7.05
CA ILE A 7 -4.04 0.66 5.96
C ILE A 7 -3.81 -0.79 5.58
N TYR A 8 -4.17 -1.15 4.36
CA TYR A 8 -3.94 -2.47 3.76
C TYR A 8 -2.65 -2.42 2.97
N LEU A 9 -1.70 -3.27 3.34
CA LEU A 9 -0.41 -3.39 2.67
C LEU A 9 -0.25 -4.81 2.16
N GLY A 10 -0.06 -4.98 0.85
CA GLY A 10 -0.02 -6.31 0.27
C GLY A 10 0.71 -6.37 -1.06
N MET A 11 0.86 -7.60 -1.52
CA MET A 11 1.36 -7.96 -2.83
C MET A 11 0.46 -9.08 -3.32
N ALA A 12 -0.41 -8.78 -4.28
CA ALA A 12 -1.25 -9.77 -4.93
C ALA A 12 -0.82 -9.90 -6.39
N SER A 13 0.29 -10.61 -6.62
CA SER A 13 0.70 -10.94 -7.98
C SER A 13 1.04 -12.42 -8.11
N PRO A 14 0.41 -13.16 -9.04
CA PRO A 14 0.79 -14.54 -9.30
C PRO A 14 2.24 -14.68 -9.78
N THR A 15 2.82 -13.63 -10.37
CA THR A 15 4.23 -13.64 -10.83
C THR A 15 5.25 -13.45 -9.71
N ALA A 16 4.80 -13.08 -8.50
CA ALA A 16 5.64 -12.84 -7.35
C ALA A 16 5.58 -13.98 -6.31
N ASP A 17 5.06 -15.16 -6.67
CA ASP A 17 4.88 -16.26 -5.72
C ASP A 17 6.21 -16.69 -5.05
N GLY A 18 6.16 -16.90 -3.73
CA GLY A 18 7.34 -17.14 -2.90
C GLY A 18 8.30 -15.94 -2.73
N GLN A 19 8.04 -14.79 -3.36
CA GLN A 19 8.88 -13.61 -3.19
C GLN A 19 8.45 -12.79 -1.97
N SER A 20 9.45 -12.24 -1.29
CA SER A 20 9.30 -11.26 -0.22
C SER A 20 10.01 -9.97 -0.61
N ILE A 21 9.40 -8.82 -0.30
CA ILE A 21 10.05 -7.51 -0.47
C ILE A 21 10.04 -6.76 0.86
N ASP A 22 11.10 -5.99 1.11
CA ASP A 22 11.11 -5.02 2.20
C ASP A 22 10.19 -3.85 1.87
N VAL A 23 9.57 -3.30 2.90
CA VAL A 23 8.66 -2.16 2.79
C VAL A 23 8.89 -1.20 3.93
N GLU A 24 8.96 0.08 3.59
CA GLU A 24 8.97 1.19 4.53
C GLU A 24 7.81 2.14 4.17
N VAL A 25 6.85 2.28 5.06
CA VAL A 25 5.65 3.12 4.89
C VAL A 25 5.77 4.37 5.73
N VAL A 26 5.69 5.52 5.08
CA VAL A 26 5.75 6.85 5.71
C VAL A 26 4.47 7.62 5.39
N ILE A 27 3.84 8.21 6.41
CA ILE A 27 2.65 9.06 6.23
C ILE A 27 2.92 10.40 6.90
N ASP A 28 2.82 11.49 6.13
CA ASP A 28 3.13 12.87 6.54
C ASP A 28 4.50 13.02 7.21
N GLY A 29 5.49 12.29 6.69
CA GLY A 29 6.86 12.28 7.22
C GLY A 29 7.07 11.40 8.46
N GLU A 30 6.02 10.75 9.00
CA GLU A 30 6.13 9.80 10.10
C GLU A 30 6.28 8.36 9.57
N LEU A 31 7.31 7.64 10.03
CA LEU A 31 7.46 6.21 9.77
C LEU A 31 6.36 5.41 10.48
N ILE A 32 5.48 4.78 9.69
CA ILE A 32 4.34 4.00 10.21
C ILE A 32 4.69 2.51 10.33
N LYS A 33 5.46 1.99 9.37
CA LYS A 33 5.81 0.56 9.33
C LYS A 33 7.12 0.37 8.57
N LYS A 34 7.95 -0.54 9.08
CA LYS A 34 9.12 -1.09 8.39
C LYS A 34 9.09 -2.59 8.58
N ASP A 35 8.93 -3.35 7.50
CA ASP A 35 8.74 -4.81 7.55
C ASP A 35 9.07 -5.45 6.20
N SER A 36 8.76 -6.73 6.05
CA SER A 36 8.66 -7.41 4.76
C SER A 36 7.23 -7.81 4.44
N ILE A 37 6.84 -7.74 3.17
CA ILE A 37 5.60 -8.34 2.67
C ILE A 37 5.91 -9.49 1.74
N ASN A 38 5.11 -10.55 1.84
CA ASN A 38 5.17 -11.72 0.99
C ASN A 38 3.99 -11.72 0.03
N ASN A 39 4.11 -12.44 -1.08
CA ASN A 39 2.98 -12.63 -1.98
C ASN A 39 1.87 -13.37 -1.25
N ASN A 40 0.69 -12.75 -1.16
CA ASN A 40 -0.50 -13.46 -0.75
C ASN A 40 -1.73 -12.80 -1.38
N PRO A 41 -2.27 -13.37 -2.46
CA PRO A 41 -3.43 -12.79 -3.14
C PRO A 41 -4.70 -12.77 -2.27
N TYR A 42 -4.71 -13.48 -1.15
CA TYR A 42 -5.86 -13.61 -0.24
C TYR A 42 -5.69 -12.85 1.08
N LYS A 43 -4.53 -12.27 1.36
CA LYS A 43 -4.26 -11.62 2.66
C LYS A 43 -3.41 -10.37 2.51
N PHE A 44 -3.95 -9.27 3.03
CA PHE A 44 -3.23 -8.01 3.22
C PHE A 44 -2.76 -7.90 4.67
N ASN A 45 -1.56 -7.36 4.87
CA ASN A 45 -1.12 -6.90 6.18
C ASN A 45 -1.93 -5.66 6.55
N MET A 46 -2.62 -5.71 7.69
CA MET A 46 -3.43 -4.59 8.17
C MET A 46 -2.69 -3.78 9.21
N ILE A 47 -2.63 -2.46 9.01
CA ILE A 47 -2.07 -1.52 9.98
C ILE A 47 -3.18 -0.55 10.37
N LYS A 48 -3.56 -0.53 11.64
CA LYS A 48 -4.53 0.44 12.16
C LYS A 48 -3.80 1.69 12.63
N ARG A 49 -4.21 2.87 12.16
CA ARG A 49 -3.59 4.15 12.53
C ARG A 49 -4.63 5.25 12.64
N LYS A 50 -4.44 6.15 13.61
CA LYS A 50 -5.29 7.35 13.76
C LYS A 50 -4.78 8.47 12.85
N LEU A 51 -5.49 8.74 11.75
CA LEU A 51 -5.18 9.82 10.82
C LEU A 51 -6.21 10.95 10.95
N GLY A 52 -5.77 12.19 10.77
CA GLY A 52 -6.65 13.36 10.65
C GLY A 52 -7.27 13.45 9.26
N ILE A 53 -8.46 14.05 9.19
CA ILE A 53 -9.17 14.34 7.93
C ILE A 53 -8.34 15.33 7.10
N GLY A 54 -8.32 15.14 5.78
CA GLY A 54 -7.73 16.05 4.82
C GLY A 54 -6.69 15.38 3.94
N PHE A 55 -5.86 16.20 3.28
CA PHE A 55 -4.78 15.70 2.43
C PHE A 55 -3.68 15.06 3.28
N ARG A 56 -3.31 13.82 2.94
CA ARG A 56 -2.27 13.03 3.58
C ARG A 56 -1.24 12.65 2.54
N LYS A 57 0.03 12.92 2.82
CA LYS A 57 1.15 12.47 1.99
C LYS A 57 1.48 11.04 2.39
N VAL A 58 1.32 10.10 1.47
CA VAL A 58 1.62 8.67 1.69
C VAL A 58 2.81 8.30 0.82
N GLU A 59 3.80 7.66 1.43
CA GLU A 59 5.04 7.26 0.80
C GLU A 59 5.33 5.81 1.15
N ILE A 60 5.79 5.05 0.18
CA ILE A 60 6.21 3.67 0.36
C ILE A 60 7.49 3.41 -0.42
N ILE A 61 8.44 2.77 0.25
CA ILE A 61 9.77 2.47 -0.28
C ILE A 61 10.01 0.97 -0.15
N SER A 62 10.62 0.37 -1.17
CA SER A 62 11.22 -0.96 -1.12
C SER A 62 12.61 -0.89 -1.73
N ILE A 63 13.64 -1.20 -0.95
CA ILE A 63 15.03 -1.20 -1.42
C ILE A 63 15.28 -2.43 -2.29
N LYS A 64 14.77 -3.60 -1.88
CA LYS A 64 14.92 -4.87 -2.60
C LYS A 64 14.24 -4.84 -3.96
N ALA A 65 13.08 -4.20 -4.06
CA ALA A 65 12.39 -4.03 -5.35
C ALA A 65 12.88 -2.79 -6.12
N ASN A 66 13.73 -1.94 -5.51
CA ASN A 66 14.13 -0.64 -6.06
C ASN A 66 12.93 0.23 -6.49
N VAL A 67 11.93 0.34 -5.61
CA VAL A 67 10.70 1.10 -5.87
C VAL A 67 10.50 2.15 -4.78
N TYR A 68 10.18 3.36 -5.22
CA TYR A 68 9.63 4.42 -4.40
C TYR A 68 8.32 4.89 -5.02
N SER A 69 7.26 4.97 -4.22
CA SER A 69 5.98 5.50 -4.66
C SER A 69 5.44 6.47 -3.63
N LYS A 70 4.86 7.56 -4.11
CA LYS A 70 4.34 8.65 -3.29
C LYS A 70 3.05 9.15 -3.89
N GLU A 71 2.05 9.32 -3.04
CA GLU A 71 0.76 9.90 -3.42
C GLU A 71 0.23 10.86 -2.36
N THR A 72 -0.66 11.75 -2.78
CA THR A 72 -1.41 12.62 -1.86
C THR A 72 -2.89 12.22 -1.88
N LEU A 73 -3.38 11.68 -0.77
CA LEU A 73 -4.76 11.18 -0.65
C LEU A 73 -5.60 12.16 0.16
N LEU A 74 -6.83 12.43 -0.28
CA LEU A 74 -7.82 13.12 0.55
C LEU A 74 -8.56 12.10 1.42
N ILE A 75 -8.22 12.05 2.71
CA ILE A 75 -8.76 11.07 3.66
C ILE A 75 -9.93 11.66 4.46
N PHE A 76 -11.05 10.93 4.45
CA PHE A 76 -12.25 11.18 5.25
C PHE A 76 -12.44 10.12 6.35
N PRO A 77 -13.36 10.34 7.31
CA PRO A 77 -13.77 9.29 8.23
C PRO A 77 -14.28 8.06 7.47
N ASN A 78 -14.09 6.88 8.08
CA ASN A 78 -14.48 5.58 7.51
C ASN A 78 -13.81 5.22 6.16
N GLN A 79 -12.63 5.77 5.89
CA GLN A 79 -11.82 5.33 4.75
C GLN A 79 -10.70 4.39 5.17
N PHE A 80 -10.27 3.57 4.22
CA PHE A 80 -9.03 2.82 4.27
C PHE A 80 -8.04 3.36 3.24
N ILE A 81 -6.76 3.05 3.44
CA ILE A 81 -5.70 3.24 2.46
C ILE A 81 -5.28 1.86 1.98
N LEU A 82 -5.21 1.66 0.67
CA LEU A 82 -4.66 0.47 0.03
C LEU A 82 -3.29 0.81 -0.56
N MET A 83 -2.29 0.02 -0.20
CA MET A 83 -0.95 0.03 -0.78
C MET A 83 -0.63 -1.37 -1.27
N GLU A 84 -0.56 -1.53 -2.58
CA GLU A 84 -0.38 -2.81 -3.22
C GLU A 84 0.85 -2.80 -4.12
N PHE A 85 1.78 -3.74 -3.90
CA PHE A 85 2.90 -3.92 -4.80
C PHE A 85 2.46 -4.61 -6.09
N LEU A 86 2.76 -3.96 -7.21
CA LEU A 86 2.58 -4.48 -8.55
C LEU A 86 3.98 -4.78 -9.10
N PRO A 87 4.35 -6.05 -9.32
CA PRO A 87 5.64 -6.38 -9.92
C PRO A 87 5.72 -5.91 -11.38
N ALA A 88 6.92 -5.99 -11.94
CA ALA A 88 7.12 -5.70 -13.36
C ALA A 88 6.18 -6.58 -14.21
N CYS A 89 5.50 -5.95 -15.16
CA CYS A 89 4.72 -6.66 -16.16
C CYS A 89 5.56 -6.74 -17.43
N GLU A 90 5.91 -7.96 -17.84
CA GLU A 90 6.69 -8.23 -19.04
C GLU A 90 5.81 -8.85 -20.13
N MET A 91 6.01 -8.42 -21.37
CA MET A 91 5.43 -9.04 -22.55
C MET A 91 6.51 -9.10 -23.63
N ASN A 92 6.68 -10.26 -24.27
CA ASN A 92 7.71 -10.45 -25.31
C ASN A 92 9.13 -10.06 -24.87
N LYS A 93 9.48 -10.26 -23.59
CA LYS A 93 10.77 -9.89 -22.96
C LYS A 93 11.01 -8.37 -22.83
N GLU A 94 9.97 -7.56 -23.01
CA GLU A 94 10.00 -6.13 -22.74
C GLU A 94 9.15 -5.80 -21.51
N ILE A 95 9.66 -4.94 -20.65
CA ILE A 95 8.91 -4.43 -19.50
C ILE A 95 7.90 -3.39 -20.01
N ILE A 96 6.62 -3.73 -19.95
CA ILE A 96 5.53 -2.79 -20.27
C ILE A 96 5.29 -1.85 -19.10
N TYR A 97 5.26 -2.41 -17.89
CA TYR A 97 5.06 -1.64 -16.67
C TYR A 97 6.17 -1.96 -15.67
N PRO A 98 6.94 -0.95 -15.22
CA PRO A 98 7.92 -1.15 -14.16
C PRO A 98 7.22 -1.51 -12.84
N PRO A 99 7.95 -2.16 -11.92
CA PRO A 99 7.41 -2.45 -10.60
C PRO A 99 7.07 -1.14 -9.88
N ARG A 100 5.94 -1.12 -9.17
CA ARG A 100 5.45 0.07 -8.46
C ARG A 100 4.54 -0.32 -7.31
N PHE A 101 4.32 0.60 -6.38
CA PHE A 101 3.18 0.48 -5.48
C PHE A 101 2.01 1.28 -6.03
N HIS A 102 0.84 0.64 -6.09
CA HIS A 102 -0.42 1.33 -6.25
C HIS A 102 -0.87 1.83 -4.87
N ILE A 103 -1.13 3.13 -4.75
CA ILE A 103 -1.57 3.78 -3.52
C ILE A 103 -2.93 4.42 -3.78
N ALA A 104 -3.95 4.00 -3.04
CA ALA A 104 -5.30 4.51 -3.18
C ALA A 104 -6.03 4.57 -1.83
N ASN A 105 -7.15 5.29 -1.76
CA ASN A 105 -8.08 5.20 -0.65
C ASN A 105 -9.48 4.81 -1.12
N GLY A 106 -10.24 4.18 -0.22
CA GLY A 106 -11.62 3.80 -0.45
C GLY A 106 -12.42 3.87 0.84
N PHE A 107 -13.75 3.82 0.75
CA PHE A 107 -14.60 3.71 1.93
C PHE A 107 -14.67 2.25 2.38
N ASN A 108 -14.59 2.01 3.69
CA ASN A 108 -14.91 0.69 4.21
C ASN A 108 -16.35 0.33 3.81
N PRO A 109 -16.65 -0.96 3.57
CA PRO A 109 -18.02 -1.40 3.35
C PRO A 109 -18.91 -0.88 4.50
N PHE A 110 -20.03 -0.24 4.15
CA PHE A 110 -21.05 0.08 5.13
C PHE A 110 -21.74 -1.24 5.48
N TYR A 111 -21.31 -1.86 6.57
CA TYR A 111 -22.11 -2.90 7.20
C TYR A 111 -23.26 -2.17 7.89
N TYR A 112 -24.47 -2.29 7.33
CA TYR A 112 -25.68 -1.99 8.07
C TYR A 112 -25.81 -3.09 9.14
N GLU A 113 -25.64 -2.71 10.40
CA GLU A 113 -26.03 -3.54 11.55
C GLU A 113 -27.55 -3.64 11.66
#